data_AF-A0A246EHU5-F1
#
_entry.id   AF-A0A246EHU5-F1
#
_cell.length_a   1.000
_cell.length_b   1.000
_cell.length_c   1.000
_cell.angle_alpha   90.00
_cell.angle_beta   90.00
_cell.angle_gamma   90.00
#
_symmetry.space_group_name_H-M   'P 1'
#
loop_
_entity.id
_entity.type
_entity.pdbx_description
1 polymer ?
#
loop_
_entity_poly.entity_id
_entity_poly.type
_entity_poly.pdbx_seq_one_letter_code
_entity_poly.pdbx_strand_id
1 'polypeptide(L)' 'MNRDAKFINFSEEHELDYILKKYGKETSKENRVALKGFGERAKEFLGKTMLGHQEFYKYLEDNSLIEALK' A
#
# COMPACT_ATOMS: atom_id res chain seq x y z
N MET A 1 -14.93 11.48 11.47
CA MET A 1 -13.54 11.99 11.42
C MET A 1 -13.02 11.74 10.00
N ASN A 2 -13.15 12.70 9.08
CA ASN A 2 -12.49 12.59 7.77
C ASN A 2 -11.12 13.25 7.87
N ARG A 3 -10.11 12.45 8.19
CA ARG A 3 -8.72 12.81 7.91
C ARG A 3 -8.42 12.19 6.57
N ASP A 4 -8.71 12.91 5.50
CA ASP A 4 -8.18 12.60 4.18
C ASP A 4 -6.66 12.82 4.24
N ALA A 5 -5.94 11.86 4.82
CA ALA A 5 -4.51 11.83 4.80
C ALA A 5 -4.10 11.70 3.33
N LYS A 6 -3.53 12.78 2.79
CA LYS A 6 -3.10 12.84 1.39
C LYS A 6 -2.10 11.72 1.05
N PHE A 7 -1.37 11.22 2.04
CA PHE A 7 -0.30 10.23 1.90
C PHE A 7 -0.53 9.02 2.79
N ILE A 8 -0.05 7.86 2.33
CA ILE A 8 -0.08 6.60 3.08
C ILE A 8 1.03 6.62 4.13
N ASN A 9 0.69 6.27 5.36
CA ASN A 9 1.68 6.00 6.40
C ASN A 9 2.00 4.50 6.48
N PHE A 10 3.08 4.07 5.82
CA PHE A 10 3.53 2.69 5.82
C PHE A 10 4.06 2.18 7.18
N SER A 11 4.22 3.06 8.17
CA SER A 11 4.59 2.65 9.54
C SER A 11 3.38 2.27 10.39
N GLU A 12 2.17 2.68 9.98
CA GLU A 12 0.94 2.41 10.70
C GLU A 12 0.31 1.10 10.23
N GLU A 13 0.21 0.10 11.11
CA GLU A 13 -0.36 -1.20 10.73
C GLU A 13 -1.84 -1.10 10.32
N HIS A 14 -2.59 -0.18 10.92
CA HIS A 14 -4.01 0.01 10.60
C HIS A 14 -4.23 0.57 9.18
N GLU A 15 -3.30 1.39 8.68
CA GLU A 15 -3.29 1.87 7.28
C GLU A 15 -3.03 0.71 6.32
N LEU A 16 -2.05 -0.14 6.63
CA LEU A 16 -1.75 -1.32 5.82
C LEU A 16 -2.93 -2.30 5.81
N ASP A 17 -3.54 -2.53 6.97
CA ASP A 17 -4.73 -3.38 7.09
C ASP A 17 -5.92 -2.83 6.32
N TYR A 18 -6.09 -1.51 6.28
CA TYR A 18 -7.11 -0.88 5.46
C TYR A 18 -6.88 -1.16 3.97
N ILE A 19 -5.64 -1.05 3.49
CA ILE A 19 -5.27 -1.38 2.10
C ILE A 19 -5.52 -2.87 1.82
N LEU A 20 -5.11 -3.78 2.70
CA LEU A 20 -5.32 -5.22 2.53
C LEU A 20 -6.81 -5.55 2.44
N LYS A 21 -7.61 -5.01 3.35
CA LYS A 21 -9.07 -5.20 3.35
C LYS A 21 -9.73 -4.66 2.09
N LYS A 22 -9.27 -3.51 1.56
CA LYS A 22 -9.77 -2.95 0.31
C LYS A 22 -9.64 -3.93 -0.86
N TYR A 23 -8.57 -4.72 -0.88
CA TYR A 23 -8.30 -5.74 -1.89
C TYR A 23 -8.75 -7.16 -1.49
N GLY A 24 -9.47 -7.31 -0.38
CA GLY A 24 -9.92 -8.62 0.10
C GLY A 24 -8.80 -9.55 0.55
N LYS A 25 -7.65 -9.00 0.95
CA LYS A 25 -6.46 -9.75 1.38
C LYS A 25 -6.39 -9.90 2.90
N GLU A 26 -5.71 -10.94 3.36
CA GLU A 26 -5.55 -11.19 4.79
C GLU A 26 -4.69 -10.09 5.45
N THR A 27 -5.09 -9.64 6.64
CA THR A 27 -4.30 -8.70 7.46
C THR A 27 -3.19 -9.42 8.22
N SER A 28 -2.33 -10.13 7.49
CA SER A 28 -1.21 -10.89 8.04
C SER A 28 0.07 -10.04 8.09
N LYS A 29 0.99 -10.38 9.00
CA LYS A 29 2.30 -9.73 9.09
C LYS A 29 3.06 -9.83 7.77
N GLU A 30 2.96 -10.97 7.07
CA GLU A 30 3.60 -11.20 5.78
C GLU A 30 3.07 -10.24 4.72
N ASN A 31 1.74 -10.12 4.60
CA ASN A 31 1.11 -9.20 3.64
C ASN A 31 1.43 -7.73 3.95
N ARG A 32 1.51 -7.34 5.23
CA ARG A 32 1.94 -5.99 5.64
C ARG A 32 3.39 -5.72 5.23
N VAL A 33 4.31 -6.67 5.46
CA VAL A 33 5.71 -6.54 5.04
C VAL A 33 5.82 -6.43 3.53
N ALA A 34 5.08 -7.26 2.78
CA ALA A 34 5.02 -7.18 1.32
C ALA A 34 4.50 -5.81 0.85
N LEU A 35 3.41 -5.29 1.44
CA LEU A 35 2.90 -3.96 1.13
C LEU A 35 3.92 -2.84 1.37
N LYS A 36 4.70 -2.91 2.47
CA LYS A 36 5.79 -1.95 2.72
C LYS A 36 6.84 -2.01 1.60
N GLY A 37 7.27 -3.21 1.21
CA GLY A 37 8.21 -3.40 0.11
C GLY A 37 7.66 -2.91 -1.23
N PHE A 38 6.37 -3.10 -1.51
CA PHE A 38 5.72 -2.51 -2.68
C PHE A 38 5.72 -0.99 -2.62
N GLY A 39 5.49 -0.41 -1.44
CA GLY A 39 5.55 1.03 -1.20
C GLY A 39 6.94 1.61 -1.48
N GLU A 40 8.01 0.92 -1.08
CA GLU A 40 9.39 1.33 -1.38
C GLU A 40 9.67 1.29 -2.89
N ARG A 41 9.30 0.19 -3.56
CA ARG A 41 9.47 0.08 -5.02
C ARG A 41 8.65 1.12 -5.78
N ALA A 42 7.44 1.41 -5.34
CA ALA A 42 6.58 2.43 -5.93
C ALA A 42 7.18 3.84 -5.78
N LYS A 43 7.80 4.14 -4.64
CA LYS A 43 8.53 5.40 -4.40
C LYS A 43 9.70 5.55 -5.36
N GLU A 44 10.51 4.52 -5.50
CA GLU A 44 11.64 4.50 -6.43
C GLU A 44 11.18 4.65 -7.88
N PHE A 45 10.16 3.88 -8.29
CA PHE A 45 9.61 3.90 -9.65
C PHE A 45 9.02 5.27 -10.02
N LEU A 46 8.32 5.93 -9.11
CA LEU A 46 7.71 7.24 -9.34
C LEU A 46 8.67 8.41 -9.05
N GLY A 47 9.87 8.15 -8.51
CA GLY A 47 10.82 9.18 -8.09
C GLY A 47 10.31 10.04 -6.93
N LYS A 48 9.56 9.45 -5.98
CA LYS A 48 8.91 10.15 -4.86
C LYS A 48 9.35 9.63 -3.51
N THR A 49 9.31 10.48 -2.49
CA THR A 49 9.58 10.09 -1.10
C THR A 49 8.31 9.70 -0.33
N MET A 50 7.16 10.21 -0.77
CA MET A 50 5.84 9.96 -0.20
C MET A 50 4.87 9.52 -1.29
N LEU A 51 3.95 8.61 -0.96
CA LEU A 51 2.95 8.11 -1.89
C LEU A 51 1.55 8.49 -1.43
N GLY A 52 0.76 9.03 -2.34
CA GLY A 52 -0.68 9.15 -2.15
C GLY A 52 -1.40 7.81 -2.31
N HIS A 53 -2.61 7.74 -1.78
CA HIS A 53 -3.47 6.55 -1.90
C HIS A 53 -3.71 6.15 -3.36
N GLN A 54 -4.13 7.09 -4.19
CA GLN A 54 -4.40 6.84 -5.61
C GLN A 54 -3.17 6.36 -6.38
N GLU A 55 -2.01 6.96 -6.12
CA GLU A 55 -0.76 6.61 -6.80
C GLU A 55 -0.30 5.20 -6.46
N PHE A 56 -0.37 4.85 -5.17
CA PHE A 56 0.00 3.53 -4.72
C PHE A 56 -1.00 2.48 -5.19
N TYR A 57 -2.31 2.75 -5.16
CA TYR A 57 -3.32 1.83 -5.68
C TYR A 57 -3.13 1.57 -7.17
N LYS A 58 -2.94 2.64 -7.96
CA LYS A 58 -2.64 2.52 -9.37
C LYS A 58 -1.39 1.68 -9.61
N TYR A 59 -0.32 1.91 -8.85
CA TYR A 59 0.91 1.12 -8.97
C TYR A 59 0.69 -0.37 -8.64
N LEU A 60 -0.09 -0.68 -7.60
CA LEU A 60 -0.42 -2.06 -7.22
C LEU A 60 -1.22 -2.77 -8.32
N GLU A 61 -2.19 -2.08 -8.92
CA GLU A 61 -3.04 -2.58 -10.00
C GLU A 61 -2.25 -2.75 -11.32
N ASP A 62 -1.50 -1.72 -11.74
CA ASP A 62 -0.72 -1.73 -12.99
C ASP A 62 0.35 -2.85 -13.01
N ASN A 63 0.82 -3.27 -11.83
CA ASN A 63 1.83 -4.32 -11.67
C ASN A 63 1.27 -5.65 -11.14
N SER A 64 -0.06 -5.79 -11.03
CA SER A 64 -0.75 -6.96 -10.46
C SER A 64 -0.17 -7.44 -9.11
N LEU A 65 0.37 -6.53 -8.29
CA LEU A 65 1.09 -6.89 -7.05
C LEU A 65 0.18 -7.46 -5.97
N ILE A 66 -1.11 -7.15 -6.05
CA ILE A 66 -2.13 -7.71 -5.15
C ILE A 66 -2.23 -9.23 -5.31
N GLU A 67 -1.95 -9.78 -6.49
CA GLU A 67 -1.98 -11.23 -6.73
C GLU A 67 -0.87 -11.97 -5.96
N ALA A 68 0.22 -11.28 -5.62
CA ALA A 68 1.30 -11.82 -4.81
C ALA A 68 0.98 -11.88 -3.30
N LEU A 69 -0.14 -11.26 -2.87
CA LEU A 69 -0.60 -11.27 -1.48
C LEU A 69 -1.58 -12.41 -1.24
N LYS A 70 -1.54 -12.98 -0.04
CA LYS A 70 -2.47 -14.00 0.44
C LYS A 70 -3.86 -13.41 0.64
#